data_AF-A0A2U8TKZ1-F1
#
_entry.id   AF-A0A2U8TKZ1-F1
#
_cell.length_a   1.000
_cell.length_b   1.000
_cell.length_c   1.000
_cell.angle_alpha   90.00
_cell.angle_beta   90.00
_cell.angle_gamma   90.00
#
_symmetry.space_group_name_H-M   'P 1'
#
loop_
_entity.id
_entity.type
_entity.pdbx_description
1 polymer ?
#
loop_
_entity_poly.entity_id
_entity_poly.type
_entity_poly.pdbx_seq_one_letter_code
_entity_poly.pdbx_strand_id
1 'polypeptide(L)'
;MIYGSAGLQGVPWELPIKAFRETLGSDQFDRLETYPERFFEFLQHNDKLFSEETKNKALINLVGAAVFRLQMLIAVYAEVDKVEGLADKTDEEIEAALTLAEAQVDAMELPLLLTEADCSGQLIPDTTLSFSSARAGANPSLN
;
A
#
# COMPACT_ATOMS: atom_id res chain seq x y z
N MET A 1 14.43 4.01 26.21
CA MET A 1 14.79 3.00 25.20
C MET A 1 14.78 3.71 23.86
N ILE A 2 15.93 3.77 23.18
CA ILE A 2 16.03 4.37 21.86
C ILE A 2 15.70 3.26 20.88
N TYR A 3 14.46 3.24 20.40
CA TYR A 3 14.04 2.30 19.35
C TYR A 3 14.50 2.90 18.03
N GLY A 4 15.76 2.60 17.69
CA GLY A 4 16.37 3.07 16.45
C GLY A 4 15.51 2.71 15.24
N SER A 5 15.33 3.71 14.36
CA SER A 5 14.81 3.62 12.98
C SER A 5 13.33 3.30 12.74
N ALA A 6 12.53 2.92 13.74
CA ALA A 6 11.09 2.68 13.53
C ALA A 6 10.31 4.02 13.49
N GLY A 7 9.72 4.33 12.33
CA GLY A 7 8.89 5.50 12.12
C GLY A 7 7.54 5.14 11.52
N LEU A 8 6.50 5.85 11.93
CA LEU A 8 5.17 5.79 11.34
C LEU A 8 5.03 6.97 10.37
N GLN A 9 4.90 6.67 9.07
CA GLN A 9 4.79 7.70 8.01
C GLN A 9 5.89 8.79 8.06
N GLY A 10 7.11 8.40 8.44
CA GLY A 10 8.25 9.32 8.57
C GLY A 10 8.35 10.04 9.93
N VAL A 11 7.39 9.84 10.82
CA VAL A 11 7.41 10.35 12.19
C VAL A 11 7.99 9.28 13.12
N PRO A 12 9.02 9.56 13.93
CA PRO A 12 9.53 8.61 14.94
C PRO A 12 8.40 8.13 15.85
N TRP A 13 8.30 6.82 16.09
CA TRP A 13 7.17 6.25 16.84
C TRP A 13 7.03 6.83 18.26
N GLU A 14 8.12 7.33 18.85
CA GLU A 14 8.11 7.95 20.16
C GLU A 14 7.21 9.20 20.21
N LEU A 15 7.08 9.94 19.10
CA LEU A 15 6.28 11.17 19.06
C LEU A 15 4.78 10.88 19.13
N PRO A 16 4.20 10.00 18.28
CA PRO A 16 2.79 9.63 18.42
C PRO A 16 2.46 9.00 19.76
N ILE A 17 3.32 8.14 20.32
CA ILE A 17 3.04 7.51 21.61
C ILE A 17 3.08 8.52 22.77
N LYS A 18 4.00 9.48 22.75
CA LYS A 18 4.01 10.56 23.76
C LYS A 18 2.78 11.45 23.63
N ALA A 19 2.45 11.91 22.43
CA ALA A 19 1.30 12.76 22.20
C ALA A 19 -0.03 12.06 22.52
N PHE A 20 -0.14 10.76 22.23
CA PHE A 20 -1.29 9.96 22.63
C PHE A 20 -1.39 9.83 24.15
N ARG A 21 -0.29 9.57 24.85
CA ARG A 21 -0.28 9.51 26.32
C ARG A 21 -0.70 10.84 26.95
N GLU A 22 -0.26 11.96 26.39
CA GLU A 22 -0.68 13.30 26.84
C GLU A 22 -2.17 13.53 26.61
N THR A 23 -2.71 13.05 25.48
CA THR A 23 -4.14 13.14 25.16
C THR A 23 -5.00 12.24 26.04
N LEU A 24 -4.51 11.04 26.36
CA LEU A 24 -5.15 10.09 27.27
C LEU A 24 -5.21 10.63 28.71
N GLY A 25 -4.18 11.35 29.14
CA GLY A 25 -4.16 12.01 30.46
C GLY A 25 -4.40 11.04 31.61
N SER A 26 -5.54 11.17 32.30
CA SER A 26 -5.98 10.31 33.41
C SER A 26 -7.09 9.33 33.03
N ASP A 27 -7.47 9.28 31.76
CA ASP A 27 -8.54 8.39 31.29
C ASP A 27 -8.12 6.93 31.42
N GLN A 28 -9.05 6.13 31.95
CA GLN A 28 -8.87 4.70 32.15
C GLN A 28 -10.03 3.97 31.49
N PHE A 29 -9.73 2.85 30.84
CA PHE A 29 -10.72 2.00 30.21
C PHE A 29 -10.74 0.64 30.91
N ASP A 30 -11.93 0.07 31.04
CA ASP A 30 -12.13 -1.24 31.69
C ASP A 30 -11.55 -2.41 30.87
N ARG A 31 -11.22 -2.17 29.60
CA ARG A 31 -10.76 -3.17 28.64
C ARG A 31 -9.45 -2.75 27.99
N LEU A 32 -8.51 -3.70 27.88
CA LEU A 32 -7.20 -3.44 27.30
C LEU A 32 -7.30 -3.15 25.79
N GLU A 33 -8.24 -3.80 25.12
CA GLU A 33 -8.48 -3.71 23.68
C GLU A 33 -8.90 -2.29 23.25
N THR A 34 -9.47 -1.50 24.17
CA THR A 34 -9.87 -0.11 23.91
C THR A 34 -8.67 0.80 23.68
N TYR A 35 -7.50 0.51 24.26
CA TYR A 35 -6.32 1.38 24.08
C TYR A 35 -5.79 1.38 22.64
N PRO A 36 -5.59 0.22 21.97
CA PRO A 36 -5.29 0.17 20.54
C PRO A 36 -6.32 0.90 19.68
N GLU A 37 -7.63 0.69 19.90
CA GLU A 37 -8.70 1.34 19.13
C GLU A 37 -8.59 2.88 19.23
N ARG A 38 -8.47 3.40 20.45
CA ARG A 38 -8.28 4.83 20.71
C ARG A 38 -6.99 5.37 20.13
N PHE A 39 -5.93 4.57 20.14
CA PHE A 39 -4.66 4.97 19.53
C PHE A 39 -4.79 5.12 18.02
N PHE A 40 -5.44 4.19 17.32
CA PHE A 40 -5.69 4.32 15.88
C PHE A 40 -6.61 5.49 15.55
N GLU A 41 -7.67 5.70 16.34
CA GLU A 41 -8.55 6.88 16.21
C GLU A 41 -7.76 8.19 16.35
N PHE A 42 -6.86 8.27 17.35
CA PHE A 42 -5.96 9.41 17.54
C PHE A 42 -5.04 9.62 16.33
N LEU A 43 -4.43 8.56 15.80
CA LEU A 43 -3.53 8.66 14.65
C LEU A 43 -4.25 9.20 13.41
N GLN A 44 -5.48 8.77 13.15
CA GLN A 44 -6.26 9.18 11.98
C GLN A 44 -6.61 10.67 11.98
N HIS A 45 -6.86 11.24 13.18
CA HIS A 45 -7.32 12.62 13.33
C HIS A 45 -6.22 13.60 13.80
N ASN A 46 -4.97 13.15 13.99
CA ASN A 46 -3.88 14.01 14.44
C ASN A 46 -3.11 14.63 13.27
N ASP A 47 -3.68 15.69 12.70
CA ASP A 47 -3.08 16.42 11.57
C ASP A 47 -1.79 17.18 11.95
N LYS A 48 -1.54 17.37 13.25
CA LYS A 48 -0.32 18.03 13.75
C LYS A 48 0.90 17.12 13.61
N LEU A 49 0.73 15.82 13.84
CA LEU A 49 1.79 14.83 13.65
C LEU A 49 1.81 14.29 12.22
N PHE A 50 0.63 14.13 11.62
CA PHE A 50 0.45 13.56 10.29
C PHE A 50 -0.29 14.54 9.39
N SER A 51 0.44 15.52 8.84
CA SER A 51 -0.17 16.45 7.89
C SER A 51 -0.68 15.71 6.66
N GLU A 52 -1.68 16.27 5.98
CA GLU A 52 -2.19 15.75 4.70
C GLU A 52 -1.08 15.56 3.66
N GLU A 53 -0.11 16.48 3.60
CA GLU A 53 1.06 16.33 2.72
C GLU A 53 1.90 15.09 3.07
N THR A 54 2.13 14.84 4.36
CA THR A 54 2.91 13.68 4.84
C THR A 54 2.16 12.38 4.56
N LYS A 55 0.85 12.35 4.82
CA LYS A 55 -0.03 11.21 4.52
C LYS A 55 0.00 10.89 3.01
N ASN A 56 -0.16 11.90 2.16
CA ASN A 56 -0.10 11.74 0.70
C ASN A 56 1.26 11.24 0.21
N LYS A 57 2.35 11.81 0.74
CA LYS A 57 3.71 11.35 0.41
C LYS A 57 3.94 9.89 0.83
N ALA A 58 3.47 9.51 2.02
CA ALA A 58 3.55 8.13 2.49
C ALA A 58 2.77 7.17 1.58
N LEU A 59 1.55 7.55 1.16
CA LEU A 59 0.74 6.78 0.22
C LEU A 59 1.44 6.59 -1.13
N ILE A 60 1.94 7.68 -1.74
CA ILE A 60 2.65 7.62 -3.02
C ILE A 60 3.89 6.73 -2.91
N ASN A 61 4.65 6.84 -1.82
CA ASN A 61 5.82 5.98 -1.60
C ASN A 61 5.43 4.50 -1.43
N LEU A 62 4.33 4.22 -0.73
CA LEU A 62 3.83 2.85 -0.55
C LEU A 62 3.41 2.24 -1.90
N VAL A 63 2.57 2.97 -2.66
CA VAL A 63 2.10 2.54 -3.98
C VAL A 63 3.27 2.41 -4.95
N GLY A 64 4.16 3.39 -4.99
CA GLY A 64 5.36 3.35 -5.85
C GLY A 64 6.26 2.16 -5.54
N ALA A 65 6.48 1.86 -4.26
CA ALA A 65 7.25 0.69 -3.86
C ALA A 65 6.53 -0.63 -4.19
N ALA A 66 5.20 -0.69 -4.10
CA ALA A 66 4.42 -1.87 -4.51
C ALA A 66 4.49 -2.08 -6.02
N VAL A 67 4.28 -1.03 -6.81
CA VAL A 67 4.39 -1.05 -8.28
C VAL A 67 5.80 -1.46 -8.71
N PHE A 68 6.85 -0.92 -8.09
CA PHE A 68 8.22 -1.32 -8.41
C PHE A 68 8.49 -2.80 -8.12
N ARG A 69 7.97 -3.33 -7.01
CA ARG A 69 8.06 -4.78 -6.71
C ARG A 69 7.31 -5.63 -7.74
N LEU A 70 6.12 -5.18 -8.17
CA LEU A 70 5.38 -5.84 -9.24
C LEU A 70 6.17 -5.84 -10.56
N GLN A 71 6.74 -4.70 -10.95
CA GLN A 71 7.60 -4.58 -12.14
C GLN A 71 8.82 -5.51 -12.06
N MET A 72 9.45 -5.61 -10.89
CA MET A 72 10.55 -6.57 -10.67
C MET A 72 10.08 -8.02 -10.81
N LEU A 73 8.87 -8.34 -10.34
CA LEU A 73 8.32 -9.68 -10.48
C LEU A 73 8.02 -10.03 -11.95
N ILE A 74 7.44 -9.07 -12.69
CA ILE A 74 7.21 -9.20 -14.14
C ILE A 74 8.55 -9.37 -14.87
N ALA A 75 9.58 -8.60 -14.50
CA ALA A 75 10.93 -8.74 -15.06
C ALA A 75 11.50 -10.16 -14.86
N VAL A 76 11.33 -10.74 -13.67
CA VAL A 76 11.74 -12.12 -13.40
C VAL A 76 11.02 -13.10 -14.33
N TYR A 77 9.71 -12.98 -14.50
CA TYR A 77 8.93 -13.86 -15.37
C TYR A 77 9.16 -13.64 -16.87
N ALA A 78 9.54 -12.43 -17.27
CA ALA A 78 9.98 -12.11 -18.62
C ALA A 78 11.44 -12.52 -18.88
N GLU A 79 12.11 -13.16 -17.92
CA GLU A 79 13.51 -13.60 -17.99
C GLU A 79 14.49 -12.44 -18.25
N VAL A 80 14.27 -11.29 -17.58
CA VAL A 80 15.18 -10.14 -17.62
C VAL A 80 15.66 -9.75 -16.22
N ASP A 81 16.95 -9.43 -16.09
CA ASP A 81 17.59 -9.16 -14.80
C ASP A 81 17.12 -7.87 -14.12
N LYS A 82 16.63 -6.90 -14.90
CA LYS A 82 16.19 -5.58 -14.42
C LYS A 82 14.97 -5.09 -15.18
N VAL A 83 14.21 -4.19 -14.56
CA VAL A 83 13.00 -3.58 -15.13
C VAL A 83 13.29 -2.90 -16.47
N GLU A 84 14.46 -2.29 -16.65
CA GLU A 84 14.82 -1.64 -17.93
C GLU A 84 14.87 -2.62 -19.10
N GLY A 85 15.16 -3.90 -18.84
CA GLY A 85 15.17 -4.95 -19.87
C GLY A 85 13.78 -5.30 -20.41
N LEU A 86 12.70 -4.88 -19.73
CA LEU A 86 11.35 -5.03 -20.25
C LEU A 86 11.11 -4.18 -21.50
N ALA A 87 11.89 -3.12 -21.72
CA ALA A 87 11.76 -2.28 -22.92
C ALA A 87 12.10 -3.04 -24.22
N ASP A 88 12.85 -4.13 -24.12
CA ASP A 88 13.25 -4.97 -25.25
C ASP A 88 12.27 -6.13 -25.51
N LYS A 89 11.23 -6.28 -24.68
CA LYS A 89 10.22 -7.34 -24.78
C LYS A 89 9.02 -6.93 -25.62
N THR A 90 8.37 -7.90 -26.25
CA THR A 90 7.10 -7.65 -26.94
C THR A 90 5.94 -7.55 -25.94
N ASP A 91 4.86 -6.90 -26.35
CA ASP A 91 3.64 -6.81 -25.55
C ASP A 91 3.14 -8.22 -25.15
N GLU A 92 3.19 -9.20 -26.05
CA GLU A 92 2.79 -10.59 -25.73
C GLU A 92 3.65 -11.24 -24.64
N GLU A 93 4.96 -10.98 -24.64
CA GLU A 93 5.87 -11.50 -23.60
C GLU A 93 5.59 -10.84 -22.24
N ILE A 94 5.31 -9.54 -22.25
CA ILE A 94 4.96 -8.78 -21.03
C ILE A 94 3.62 -9.25 -20.46
N GLU A 95 2.60 -9.43 -21.29
CA GLU A 95 1.28 -9.91 -20.86
C GLU A 95 1.35 -11.34 -20.29
N ALA A 96 2.16 -12.21 -20.91
CA ALA A 96 2.39 -13.56 -20.37
C ALA A 96 3.08 -13.51 -19.00
N ALA A 97 4.10 -12.67 -18.84
CA ALA A 97 4.79 -12.47 -17.57
C ALA A 97 3.89 -11.84 -16.50
N LEU A 98 3.03 -10.88 -16.88
CA LEU A 98 2.04 -10.26 -16.01
C LEU A 98 1.05 -11.30 -15.47
N THR A 99 0.53 -12.17 -16.34
CA THR A 99 -0.39 -13.25 -15.95
C THR A 99 0.24 -14.16 -14.88
N LEU A 100 1.53 -14.48 -15.01
CA LEU A 100 2.25 -15.27 -14.01
C LEU A 100 2.49 -14.50 -12.71
N ALA A 101 2.81 -13.21 -12.80
CA ALA A 101 2.97 -12.34 -11.64
C ALA A 101 1.66 -12.21 -10.84
N GLU A 102 0.53 -12.03 -11.50
CA GLU A 102 -0.81 -12.01 -10.90
C GLU A 102 -1.10 -13.31 -10.16
N ALA A 103 -0.92 -14.46 -10.83
CA ALA A 103 -1.14 -15.77 -10.22
C ALA A 103 -0.25 -16.00 -8.98
N GLN A 104 0.99 -15.50 -8.99
CA GLN A 104 1.86 -15.58 -7.82
C GLN A 104 1.36 -14.69 -6.68
N VAL A 105 0.95 -13.45 -6.96
CA VAL A 105 0.43 -12.52 -5.95
C VAL A 105 -0.83 -13.09 -5.31
N ASP A 106 -1.75 -13.64 -6.10
CA ASP A 106 -2.98 -14.27 -5.62
C ASP A 106 -2.70 -15.51 -4.74
N ALA A 107 -1.61 -16.22 -5.01
CA ALA A 107 -1.17 -17.37 -4.22
C ALA A 107 -0.38 -16.99 -2.95
N MET A 108 -0.06 -15.72 -2.73
CA MET A 108 0.66 -15.30 -1.52
C MET A 108 -0.25 -15.42 -0.29
N GLU A 109 0.19 -16.18 0.71
CA GLU A 109 -0.51 -16.24 1.98
C GLU A 109 -0.44 -14.89 2.71
N LEU A 110 -1.60 -14.36 3.10
CA LEU A 110 -1.67 -13.19 3.95
C LEU A 110 -1.10 -13.52 5.34
N PRO A 111 -0.35 -12.59 5.98
CA PRO A 111 0.11 -12.78 7.35
C PRO A 111 -1.05 -13.06 8.30
N LEU A 112 -0.86 -13.93 9.29
CA LEU A 112 -1.90 -14.35 10.25
C LEU A 112 -2.59 -13.19 11.02
N LEU A 113 -1.97 -12.01 11.04
CA LEU A 113 -2.49 -10.80 11.69
C LEU A 113 -3.29 -9.89 10.75
N LEU A 114 -3.36 -10.21 9.46
CA LEU A 114 -4.14 -9.53 8.43
C LEU A 114 -5.24 -10.48 7.97
N THR A 115 -6.49 -10.13 8.24
CA THR A 115 -7.65 -10.88 7.76
C THR A 115 -8.16 -10.30 6.45
N GLU A 116 -8.87 -11.10 5.65
CA GLU A 116 -9.55 -10.60 4.44
C GLU A 116 -10.54 -9.46 4.74
N ALA A 117 -11.10 -9.43 5.95
CA ALA A 117 -11.96 -8.35 6.42
C ALA A 117 -11.22 -7.01 6.54
N ASP A 118 -9.93 -7.02 6.91
CA ASP A 118 -9.10 -5.82 7.00
C ASP A 118 -8.82 -5.20 5.62
N CYS A 119 -8.73 -6.04 4.58
CA CYS A 119 -8.49 -5.59 3.20
C CYS A 119 -9.78 -5.16 2.47
N SER A 120 -10.92 -5.82 2.75
CA SER A 120 -12.19 -5.59 2.05
C SER A 120 -13.00 -4.42 2.62
N GLY A 121 -12.80 -4.06 3.90
CA GLY A 121 -13.61 -3.03 4.57
C GLY A 121 -13.12 -1.57 4.41
N GLN A 122 -11.91 -1.34 3.88
CA GLN A 122 -11.29 0.00 3.79
C GLN A 122 -11.00 0.49 2.37
N LEU A 123 -11.37 -0.27 1.33
CA LEU A 123 -11.41 0.26 -0.03
C LEU A 123 -12.45 1.39 -0.05
N ILE A 124 -11.95 2.62 -0.19
CA ILE A 124 -12.71 3.87 -0.28
C ILE A 124 -14.02 3.62 -1.08
N PRO A 125 -15.20 3.98 -0.55
CA PRO A 125 -16.49 3.68 -1.19
C PRO A 125 -16.67 4.21 -2.63
N ASP A 126 -15.75 5.05 -3.12
CA ASP A 126 -15.92 5.81 -4.38
C ASP A 126 -14.79 5.61 -5.40
N THR A 127 -13.93 4.60 -5.28
CA THR A 127 -13.01 4.27 -6.38
C THR A 127 -13.33 2.91 -6.97
N THR A 128 -14.31 2.90 -7.88
CA THR A 128 -14.45 1.84 -8.88
C THR A 128 -13.18 1.80 -9.74
N LEU A 129 -12.13 1.14 -9.27
CA LEU A 129 -11.00 0.76 -10.10
C LEU A 129 -11.44 -0.43 -10.95
N SER A 130 -12.17 -0.13 -12.02
CA SER A 130 -12.36 -1.05 -13.14
C SER A 130 -11.03 -1.13 -13.89
N PHE A 131 -10.18 -2.08 -13.52
CA PHE A 131 -9.14 -2.57 -14.43
C PHE A 131 -9.83 -3.39 -15.53
N SER A 132 -10.40 -2.68 -16.51
CA SER A 132 -10.90 -3.28 -17.73
C SER A 132 -9.74 -3.33 -18.72
N SER A 133 -9.30 -4.55 -19.05
CA SER A 133 -8.39 -4.84 -20.15
C SER A 133 -9.04 -4.44 -21.48
N ALA A 134 -8.85 -3.19 -21.90
CA ALA A 134 -9.31 -2.73 -23.21
C ALA A 134 -8.22 -2.98 -24.25
N ARG A 135 -8.13 -4.22 -24.75
CA ARG A 135 -7.41 -4.54 -25.99
C ARG A 135 -8.30 -4.22 -27.19
N ALA A 136 -7.69 -3.53 -28.16
CA ALA A 136 -7.97 -3.54 -29.60
C ALA A 136 -9.34 -3.06 -30.14
N GLY A 137 -9.28 -1.96 -30.91
CA GLY A 137 -10.16 -1.80 -32.07
C GLY A 137 -10.63 -0.36 -32.36
N ALA A 138 -9.83 0.42 -33.08
CA ALA A 138 -10.33 1.40 -34.06
C ALA A 138 -9.17 2.01 -34.85
N ASN A 139 -9.01 1.55 -36.08
CA ASN A 139 -8.24 2.18 -37.14
C ASN A 139 -8.85 3.56 -37.48
N PRO A 140 -8.12 4.69 -37.47
CA PRO A 140 -8.66 5.94 -37.97
C PRO A 140 -8.55 5.96 -39.49
N SER A 141 -9.68 5.82 -40.16
CA SER A 141 -9.82 6.19 -41.58
C SER A 141 -9.51 7.67 -41.74
N LEU A 142 -8.45 7.98 -42.49
CA LEU A 142 -8.15 9.31 -43.00
C LEU A 142 -9.28 9.78 -43.92
N ASN A 143 -9.86 10.93 -43.59
CA ASN A 143 -10.52 11.81 -44.55
C ASN A 143 -10.16 13.25 -44.16
#